data_AF-A0A365HBN1-F1
#
_entry.id   AF-A0A365HBN1-F1
#
_cell.length_a   1.000
_cell.length_b   1.000
_cell.length_c   1.000
_cell.angle_alpha   90.00
_cell.angle_beta   90.00
_cell.angle_gamma   90.00
#
_symmetry.space_group_name_H-M   'P 1'
#
loop_
_entity.id
_entity.type
_entity.pdbx_description
1 polymer ?
#
loop_
_entity_poly.entity_id
_entity_poly.type
_entity_poly.pdbx_seq_one_letter_code
_entity_poly.pdbx_strand_id
1 'polypeptide(L)'
;MRAVPTGPTVEVDAGRGPAESFAGLRAALAGLRAAGATFTDVPQRGGPEWRELFPAEPCDAPPLAEIALAPSERRLHRESEQVFRVLAAGAAALCHGAVELGRPVVIRGVGETDLASLRGFMRAVEHARLLDGARLVLADPATVRAPLSPVADLRAERARCLTRMGLDVSAAGLAVVTRAAPAVPSIPATGEGRHFAVATAGDADVVDRLAAALVYTRLAFFSANWEGMAAVAATGLSLIDGLPDSRVAELVAAAEAPVGQADAIEFEPAIVRTTADVRAFFHKVLGVQATFRGLQEEALGHFRRMRDDGEDAAGLSPESRAQSHLYSALTLAKRLRRVDEATAELAEGFAAVRERAGEPDSVRRERGWLHNLQALAYFSRRKLRSAFEHEKQALGCIEGLDDASSIHLRVNLFSNLSVLQEKAGKPEQAIRTWNKFTEAAGSSDTAFLKHHAYRAAGLKLLIGDREEAIDDLARSLACAAEFDDDFHETEIRLETGTLLLAEKRREQAAEHFTRARAAAQRLGDPYRSSLALAGLGVARGGPADEGAVARLAGLSLSRPRAAADLAGSAGAPDALLPWPHTKLNRPFDLINFDG
;
A
#
# COMPACT_ATOMS: atom_id res chain seq x y z
N MET A 1 19.81 -21.67 6.01
CA MET A 1 21.07 -20.98 5.62
C MET A 1 21.73 -21.75 4.49
N ARG A 2 21.93 -21.13 3.31
CA ARG A 2 22.88 -21.68 2.33
C ARG A 2 24.29 -21.26 2.75
N ALA A 3 25.26 -22.16 2.70
CA ALA A 3 26.65 -21.83 3.02
C ALA A 3 27.14 -20.67 2.13
N VAL A 4 27.93 -19.75 2.71
CA VAL A 4 28.57 -18.68 1.93
C VAL A 4 29.46 -19.33 0.87
N PRO A 5 29.30 -19.01 -0.42
CA PRO A 5 30.10 -19.61 -1.48
C PRO A 5 31.59 -19.32 -1.30
N THR A 6 32.46 -20.30 -1.58
CA THR A 6 33.92 -20.19 -1.48
C THR A 6 34.59 -19.57 -2.72
N GLY A 7 33.80 -18.92 -3.59
CA GLY A 7 34.25 -18.26 -4.83
C GLY A 7 34.05 -16.74 -4.81
N PRO A 8 34.39 -16.02 -5.89
CA PRO A 8 34.27 -14.56 -5.92
C PRO A 8 32.79 -14.13 -5.79
N THR A 9 32.46 -13.46 -4.69
CA THR A 9 31.11 -12.98 -4.36
C THR A 9 31.01 -11.47 -4.45
N VAL A 10 29.83 -10.94 -4.75
CA VAL A 10 29.56 -9.50 -4.66
C VAL A 10 28.91 -9.26 -3.30
N GLU A 11 29.61 -8.59 -2.40
CA GLU A 11 29.09 -8.31 -1.06
C GLU A 11 28.48 -6.91 -1.01
N VAL A 12 27.27 -6.82 -0.47
CA VAL A 12 26.57 -5.55 -0.24
C VAL A 12 26.04 -5.49 1.18
N ASP A 13 26.04 -4.29 1.76
CA ASP A 13 25.50 -4.04 3.09
C ASP A 13 24.22 -3.19 3.00
N ALA A 14 23.11 -3.81 3.39
CA ALA A 14 21.77 -3.23 3.36
C ALA A 14 21.33 -2.65 4.71
N GLY A 15 22.14 -2.72 5.77
CA GLY A 15 21.76 -2.31 7.12
C GLY A 15 21.66 -0.79 7.28
N ARG A 16 20.56 -0.16 6.86
CA ARG A 16 20.38 1.31 6.87
C ARG A 16 19.43 1.85 7.95
N GLY A 17 18.66 1.00 8.62
CA GLY A 17 17.70 1.42 9.63
C GLY A 17 16.43 2.06 9.04
N PRO A 18 15.56 2.65 9.88
CA PRO A 18 14.20 3.05 9.49
C PRO A 18 14.04 4.52 9.08
N ALA A 19 15.13 5.26 8.92
CA ALA A 19 15.07 6.71 8.70
C ALA A 19 14.39 7.10 7.37
N GLU A 20 14.49 6.25 6.36
CA GLU A 20 13.82 6.44 5.08
C GLU A 20 13.46 5.09 4.44
N SER A 21 12.32 5.02 3.76
CA SER A 21 11.92 3.83 3.00
C SER A 21 12.92 3.47 1.90
N PHE A 22 13.05 2.17 1.65
CA PHE A 22 13.86 1.57 0.59
C PHE A 22 15.38 1.77 0.75
N ALA A 23 15.86 2.27 1.89
CA ALA A 23 17.28 2.59 2.10
C ALA A 23 18.20 1.39 1.88
N GLY A 24 17.86 0.24 2.46
CA GLY A 24 18.66 -0.99 2.27
C GLY A 24 18.59 -1.52 0.85
N LEU A 25 17.43 -1.41 0.19
CA LEU A 25 17.27 -1.80 -1.21
C LEU A 25 18.13 -0.92 -2.14
N ARG A 26 18.10 0.41 -1.94
CA ARG A 26 18.97 1.36 -2.65
C ARG A 26 20.45 1.04 -2.42
N ALA A 27 20.84 0.74 -1.20
CA ALA A 27 22.23 0.37 -0.87
C ALA A 27 22.66 -0.92 -1.57
N ALA A 28 21.80 -1.94 -1.63
CA ALA A 28 22.08 -3.18 -2.33
C ALA A 28 22.22 -2.96 -3.84
N LEU A 29 21.30 -2.22 -4.46
CA LEU A 29 21.37 -1.90 -5.89
C LEU A 29 22.60 -1.05 -6.23
N ALA A 30 22.92 -0.02 -5.42
CA ALA A 30 24.13 0.77 -5.60
C ALA A 30 25.40 -0.10 -5.51
N GLY A 31 25.43 -1.08 -4.61
CA GLY A 31 26.53 -2.04 -4.51
C GLY A 31 26.68 -2.93 -5.74
N LEU A 32 25.57 -3.42 -6.31
CA LEU A 32 25.58 -4.17 -7.58
C LEU A 32 26.05 -3.30 -8.75
N ARG A 33 25.60 -2.04 -8.82
CA ARG A 33 26.01 -1.09 -9.85
C ARG A 33 27.52 -0.81 -9.76
N ALA A 34 28.05 -0.61 -8.55
CA ALA A 34 29.49 -0.47 -8.31
C ALA A 34 30.28 -1.72 -8.72
N ALA A 35 29.66 -2.90 -8.69
CA ALA A 35 30.26 -4.15 -9.18
C ALA A 35 30.13 -4.35 -10.71
N GLY A 36 29.46 -3.43 -11.43
CA GLY A 36 29.32 -3.44 -12.88
C GLY A 36 27.95 -3.89 -13.42
N ALA A 37 26.94 -4.07 -12.56
CA ALA A 37 25.59 -4.38 -13.03
C ALA A 37 24.94 -3.18 -13.76
N THR A 38 24.27 -3.47 -14.87
CA THR A 38 23.47 -2.52 -15.65
C THR A 38 21.97 -2.66 -15.40
N PHE A 39 21.53 -3.77 -14.80
CA PHE A 39 20.13 -4.09 -14.51
C PHE A 39 19.24 -4.23 -15.75
N THR A 40 19.83 -4.65 -16.86
CA THR A 40 19.19 -4.86 -18.16
C THR A 40 18.32 -3.67 -18.60
N ASP A 41 17.04 -3.93 -18.82
CA ASP A 41 15.97 -3.03 -19.24
C ASP A 41 15.09 -2.54 -18.08
N VAL A 42 15.37 -2.96 -16.84
CA VAL A 42 14.56 -2.61 -15.67
C VAL A 42 14.46 -1.09 -15.46
N PRO A 43 15.56 -0.29 -15.55
CA PRO A 43 15.48 1.16 -15.39
C PRO A 43 14.62 1.85 -16.46
N GLN A 44 14.60 1.32 -17.68
CA GLN A 44 13.86 1.91 -18.81
C GLN A 44 12.37 1.59 -18.74
N ARG A 45 12.01 0.36 -18.34
CA ARG A 45 10.60 -0.06 -18.20
C ARG A 45 9.96 0.47 -16.92
N GLY A 46 10.71 0.48 -15.83
CA GLY A 46 10.24 0.96 -14.52
C GLY A 46 10.72 2.37 -14.19
N GLY A 47 10.69 3.31 -15.16
CA GLY A 47 11.23 4.66 -14.97
C GLY A 47 10.71 5.38 -13.70
N PRO A 48 9.39 5.42 -13.46
CA PRO A 48 8.80 6.01 -12.25
C PRO A 48 9.27 5.35 -10.95
N GLU A 49 9.39 4.01 -10.94
CA GLU A 49 9.91 3.24 -9.80
C GLU A 49 11.41 3.47 -9.60
N TRP A 50 12.16 3.59 -10.71
CA TRP A 50 13.59 3.84 -10.70
C TRP A 50 13.90 5.22 -10.13
N ARG A 51 13.05 6.21 -10.41
CA ARG A 51 13.11 7.54 -9.81
C ARG A 51 12.97 7.50 -8.28
N GLU A 52 12.14 6.62 -7.73
CA GLU A 52 12.03 6.42 -6.27
C GLU A 52 13.24 5.68 -5.66
N LEU A 53 13.83 4.74 -6.41
CA LEU A 53 15.03 4.01 -6.01
C LEU A 53 16.31 4.83 -6.17
N PHE A 54 16.33 5.82 -7.07
CA PHE A 54 17.49 6.67 -7.34
C PHE A 54 17.06 8.14 -7.51
N PRO A 55 16.57 8.79 -6.44
CA PRO A 55 16.00 10.15 -6.52
C PRO A 55 17.00 11.24 -6.89
N ALA A 56 18.31 10.95 -6.85
CA ALA A 56 19.36 11.87 -7.29
C ALA A 56 19.69 11.76 -8.79
N GLU A 57 19.17 10.75 -9.48
CA GLU A 57 19.37 10.56 -10.92
C GLU A 57 18.29 11.32 -11.70
N PRO A 58 18.65 12.01 -12.81
CA PRO A 58 17.66 12.61 -13.68
C PRO A 58 16.81 11.52 -14.33
N CYS A 59 15.50 11.70 -14.34
CA CYS A 59 14.55 10.77 -14.93
C CYS A 59 13.38 11.55 -15.53
N ASP A 60 13.12 11.33 -16.83
CA ASP A 60 12.02 11.99 -17.56
C ASP A 60 10.67 11.29 -17.35
N ALA A 61 10.65 10.20 -16.56
CA ALA A 61 9.43 9.47 -16.26
C ALA A 61 8.49 10.28 -15.35
N PRO A 62 7.16 10.10 -15.52
CA PRO A 62 6.19 10.74 -14.66
C PRO A 62 6.37 10.32 -13.19
N PRO A 63 5.97 11.17 -12.23
CA PRO A 63 5.88 10.79 -10.82
C PRO A 63 5.05 9.51 -10.64
N LEU A 64 5.49 8.63 -9.73
CA LEU A 64 4.81 7.37 -9.45
C LEU A 64 3.34 7.56 -9.01
N ALA A 65 3.04 8.69 -8.36
CA ALA A 65 1.69 9.04 -7.93
C ALA A 65 0.70 9.29 -9.06
N GLU A 66 1.17 9.58 -10.28
CA GLU A 66 0.31 9.76 -11.46
C GLU A 66 -0.15 8.43 -12.06
N ILE A 67 0.53 7.32 -11.74
CA ILE A 67 0.30 6.04 -12.43
C ILE A 67 -0.10 4.90 -11.49
N ALA A 68 -0.06 5.12 -10.18
CA ALA A 68 -0.25 4.09 -9.17
C ALA A 68 -0.95 4.61 -7.91
N LEU A 69 -1.88 3.81 -7.40
CA LEU A 69 -2.67 4.16 -6.21
C LEU A 69 -1.84 4.11 -4.90
N ALA A 70 -1.95 5.18 -4.13
CA ALA A 70 -1.41 5.31 -2.77
C ALA A 70 -2.22 4.51 -1.72
N PRO A 71 -1.66 4.26 -0.52
CA PRO A 71 -2.45 3.80 0.61
C PRO A 71 -3.49 4.86 1.01
N SER A 72 -4.54 4.46 1.73
CA SER A 72 -5.61 5.39 2.15
C SER A 72 -5.89 5.29 3.64
N GLU A 73 -5.66 6.39 4.36
CA GLU A 73 -5.83 6.47 5.81
C GLU A 73 -7.31 6.47 6.19
N ARG A 74 -8.11 7.32 5.53
CA ARG A 74 -9.56 7.48 5.76
C ARG A 74 -10.37 6.22 5.49
N ARG A 75 -9.78 5.22 4.80
CA ARG A 75 -10.35 3.88 4.59
C ARG A 75 -9.62 2.80 5.40
N LEU A 76 -8.61 3.16 6.19
CA LEU A 76 -7.65 2.28 6.83
C LEU A 76 -7.20 1.16 5.88
N HIS A 77 -6.85 1.54 4.66
CA HIS A 77 -6.41 0.64 3.60
C HIS A 77 -4.90 0.77 3.42
N ARG A 78 -4.18 -0.27 3.81
CA ARG A 78 -2.72 -0.30 3.82
C ARG A 78 -2.08 -0.62 2.47
N GLU A 79 -2.86 -1.16 1.53
CA GLU A 79 -2.33 -1.58 0.23
C GLU A 79 -1.92 -0.34 -0.55
N SER A 80 -0.70 -0.36 -1.08
CA SER A 80 -0.10 0.71 -1.87
C SER A 80 0.46 0.10 -3.14
N GLU A 81 -0.15 0.46 -4.27
CA GLU A 81 0.35 0.06 -5.60
C GLU A 81 1.73 0.69 -5.84
N GLN A 82 1.92 1.92 -5.38
CA GLN A 82 3.20 2.62 -5.47
C GLN A 82 4.32 1.82 -4.79
N VAL A 83 4.14 1.43 -3.52
CA VAL A 83 5.13 0.63 -2.79
C VAL A 83 5.32 -0.73 -3.46
N PHE A 84 4.23 -1.39 -3.87
CA PHE A 84 4.32 -2.67 -4.57
C PHE A 84 5.19 -2.57 -5.84
N ARG A 85 4.96 -1.55 -6.68
CA ARG A 85 5.68 -1.32 -7.92
C ARG A 85 7.17 -1.08 -7.67
N VAL A 86 7.53 -0.21 -6.72
CA VAL A 86 8.93 0.05 -6.34
C VAL A 86 9.63 -1.22 -5.87
N LEU A 87 8.97 -2.01 -5.02
CA LEU A 87 9.53 -3.26 -4.52
C LEU A 87 9.67 -4.33 -5.62
N ALA A 88 8.73 -4.40 -6.56
CA ALA A 88 8.81 -5.30 -7.71
C ALA A 88 9.97 -4.91 -8.64
N ALA A 89 10.11 -3.63 -8.98
CA ALA A 89 11.21 -3.12 -9.82
C ALA A 89 12.58 -3.35 -9.15
N GLY A 90 12.71 -3.04 -7.86
CA GLY A 90 13.95 -3.27 -7.13
C GLY A 90 14.29 -4.76 -6.99
N ALA A 91 13.30 -5.63 -6.81
CA ALA A 91 13.50 -7.07 -6.79
C ALA A 91 13.96 -7.63 -8.15
N ALA A 92 13.34 -7.17 -9.24
CA ALA A 92 13.76 -7.51 -10.59
C ALA A 92 15.20 -7.06 -10.84
N ALA A 93 15.54 -5.80 -10.54
CA ALA A 93 16.88 -5.26 -10.70
C ALA A 93 17.94 -6.06 -9.90
N LEU A 94 17.65 -6.44 -8.64
CA LEU A 94 18.55 -7.30 -7.86
C LEU A 94 18.80 -8.65 -8.55
N CYS A 95 17.75 -9.28 -9.10
CA CYS A 95 17.87 -10.59 -9.75
C CYS A 95 18.60 -10.49 -11.09
N HIS A 96 18.23 -9.53 -11.95
CA HIS A 96 18.89 -9.31 -13.23
C HIS A 96 20.35 -8.87 -13.07
N GLY A 97 20.64 -7.97 -12.13
CA GLY A 97 22.03 -7.60 -11.82
C GLY A 97 22.85 -8.79 -11.28
N ALA A 98 22.26 -9.66 -10.47
CA ALA A 98 22.95 -10.88 -10.03
C ALA A 98 23.26 -11.85 -11.20
N VAL A 99 22.35 -11.95 -12.18
CA VAL A 99 22.56 -12.73 -13.41
C VAL A 99 23.67 -12.13 -14.26
N GLU A 100 23.63 -10.82 -14.53
CA GLU A 100 24.65 -10.09 -15.32
C GLU A 100 26.06 -10.27 -14.75
N LEU A 101 26.19 -10.16 -13.42
CA LEU A 101 27.47 -10.29 -12.73
C LEU A 101 28.00 -11.73 -12.72
N GLY A 102 27.15 -12.73 -13.03
CA GLY A 102 27.53 -14.14 -13.07
C GLY A 102 28.04 -14.71 -11.74
N ARG A 103 27.85 -13.99 -10.63
CA ARG A 103 28.43 -14.27 -9.31
C ARG A 103 27.37 -14.21 -8.22
N PRO A 104 27.50 -15.01 -7.14
CA PRO A 104 26.60 -14.88 -6.00
C PRO A 104 26.68 -13.49 -5.37
N VAL A 105 25.52 -12.90 -5.09
CA VAL A 105 25.37 -11.66 -4.34
C VAL A 105 25.10 -12.01 -2.88
N VAL A 106 25.98 -11.58 -1.98
CA VAL A 106 25.85 -11.74 -0.54
C VAL A 106 25.33 -10.43 0.05
N ILE A 107 24.10 -10.46 0.58
CA ILE A 107 23.43 -9.30 1.17
C ILE A 107 23.54 -9.41 2.69
N ARG A 108 24.32 -8.50 3.30
CA ARG A 108 24.49 -8.37 4.75
C ARG A 108 23.49 -7.35 5.32
N GLY A 109 23.14 -7.49 6.59
CA GLY A 109 22.34 -6.49 7.31
C GLY A 109 20.88 -6.40 6.89
N VAL A 110 20.31 -7.44 6.26
CA VAL A 110 18.89 -7.43 5.84
C VAL A 110 17.93 -7.33 7.02
N GLY A 111 18.25 -7.90 8.18
CA GLY A 111 17.43 -7.74 9.38
C GLY A 111 17.51 -6.33 9.99
N GLU A 112 18.50 -5.53 9.60
CA GLU A 112 18.79 -4.18 10.09
C GLU A 112 18.31 -3.04 9.18
N THR A 113 17.70 -3.36 8.03
CA THR A 113 17.14 -2.37 7.08
C THR A 113 15.74 -1.92 7.48
N ASP A 114 15.20 -0.84 6.89
CA ASP A 114 13.77 -0.53 6.96
C ASP A 114 12.86 -1.69 6.50
N LEU A 115 11.63 -1.76 7.00
CA LEU A 115 10.71 -2.87 6.67
C LEU A 115 10.34 -2.92 5.18
N ALA A 116 10.28 -1.77 4.49
CA ALA A 116 9.95 -1.73 3.07
C ALA A 116 11.05 -2.42 2.23
N SER A 117 12.32 -2.09 2.47
CA SER A 117 13.46 -2.81 1.87
C SER A 117 13.45 -4.30 2.19
N LEU A 118 13.10 -4.69 3.42
CA LEU A 118 13.02 -6.12 3.79
C LEU A 118 11.96 -6.87 2.98
N ARG A 119 10.82 -6.23 2.69
CA ARG A 119 9.81 -6.76 1.75
C ARG A 119 10.33 -6.81 0.31
N GLY A 120 11.16 -5.86 -0.11
CA GLY A 120 11.88 -5.91 -1.38
C GLY A 120 12.81 -7.12 -1.50
N PHE A 121 13.60 -7.40 -0.45
CA PHE A 121 14.44 -8.61 -0.42
C PHE A 121 13.62 -9.89 -0.39
N MET A 122 12.50 -9.91 0.35
CA MET A 122 11.55 -11.02 0.31
C MET A 122 11.07 -11.31 -1.12
N ARG A 123 10.68 -10.25 -1.83
CA ARG A 123 10.25 -10.33 -3.22
C ARG A 123 11.37 -10.83 -4.15
N ALA A 124 12.59 -10.33 -3.96
CA ALA A 124 13.77 -10.72 -4.74
C ALA A 124 14.13 -12.21 -4.53
N VAL A 125 14.03 -12.72 -3.31
CA VAL A 125 14.26 -14.15 -3.01
C VAL A 125 13.25 -15.04 -3.74
N GLU A 126 11.99 -14.64 -3.82
CA GLU A 126 10.99 -15.38 -4.62
C GLU A 126 11.26 -15.25 -6.12
N HIS A 127 11.54 -14.04 -6.63
CA HIS A 127 11.84 -13.81 -8.04
C HIS A 127 13.04 -14.65 -8.51
N ALA A 128 14.12 -14.70 -7.72
CA ALA A 128 15.32 -15.48 -8.01
C ALA A 128 15.07 -16.99 -8.20
N ARG A 129 13.92 -17.52 -7.77
CA ARG A 129 13.53 -18.92 -8.01
C ARG A 129 13.05 -19.18 -9.44
N LEU A 130 12.63 -18.13 -10.15
CA LEU A 130 12.19 -18.19 -11.54
C LEU A 130 13.29 -17.83 -12.53
N LEU A 131 14.32 -17.13 -12.08
CA LEU A 131 15.38 -16.61 -12.94
C LEU A 131 16.66 -17.42 -12.76
N ASP A 132 16.96 -18.27 -13.75
CA ASP A 132 18.18 -19.05 -13.76
C ASP A 132 19.41 -18.13 -13.68
N GLY A 133 20.34 -18.46 -12.75
CA GLY A 133 21.55 -17.69 -12.51
C GLY A 133 21.44 -16.60 -11.43
N ALA A 134 20.23 -16.20 -11.03
CA ALA A 134 20.02 -15.23 -9.96
C ALA A 134 20.35 -15.85 -8.58
N ARG A 135 21.58 -15.62 -8.09
CA ARG A 135 22.07 -16.23 -6.84
C ARG A 135 22.18 -15.20 -5.72
N LEU A 136 21.10 -15.04 -4.96
CA LEU A 136 21.04 -14.18 -3.78
C LEU A 136 21.29 -14.99 -2.50
N VAL A 137 22.20 -14.51 -1.64
CA VAL A 137 22.55 -15.12 -0.35
C VAL A 137 22.37 -14.08 0.74
N LEU A 138 21.53 -14.38 1.74
CA LEU A 138 21.34 -13.51 2.91
C LEU A 138 22.32 -13.91 4.01
N ALA A 139 23.18 -12.98 4.42
CA ALA A 139 24.12 -13.17 5.51
C ALA A 139 23.52 -12.66 6.83
N ASP A 140 23.57 -13.50 7.87
CA ASP A 140 23.09 -13.22 9.22
C ASP A 140 21.71 -12.54 9.30
N PRO A 141 20.69 -13.05 8.58
CA PRO A 141 19.41 -12.36 8.42
C PRO A 141 18.59 -12.21 9.72
N ALA A 142 18.93 -12.97 10.76
CA ALA A 142 18.25 -12.93 12.07
C ALA A 142 18.79 -11.81 13.00
N THR A 143 19.81 -11.08 12.57
CA THR A 143 20.38 -9.95 13.30
C THR A 143 19.59 -8.68 13.00
N VAL A 144 19.07 -8.01 14.03
CA VAL A 144 18.21 -6.83 13.91
C VAL A 144 18.68 -5.69 14.80
N ARG A 145 18.31 -4.45 14.42
CA ARG A 145 18.59 -3.27 15.25
C ARG A 145 17.72 -3.26 16.51
N ALA A 146 18.22 -2.62 17.56
CA ALA A 146 17.39 -2.25 18.69
C ALA A 146 16.26 -1.31 18.21
N PRO A 147 15.00 -1.54 18.64
CA PRO A 147 13.90 -0.67 18.26
C PRO A 147 14.07 0.73 18.87
N LEU A 148 13.69 1.75 18.11
CA LEU A 148 13.83 3.15 18.55
C LEU A 148 12.85 3.53 19.68
N SER A 149 11.72 2.83 19.76
CA SER A 149 10.74 2.94 20.82
C SER A 149 9.91 1.65 20.90
N PRO A 150 9.16 1.39 21.98
CA PRO A 150 8.31 0.20 22.08
C PRO A 150 7.27 0.10 20.95
N VAL A 151 6.66 1.23 20.55
CA VAL A 151 5.67 1.27 19.45
C VAL A 151 6.31 1.09 18.06
N ALA A 152 7.64 1.30 17.96
CA ALA A 152 8.45 1.03 16.78
C ALA A 152 9.18 -0.33 16.83
N ASP A 153 8.79 -1.24 17.73
CA ASP A 153 9.30 -2.63 17.70
C ASP A 153 8.59 -3.45 16.62
N LEU A 154 9.27 -3.63 15.47
CA LEU A 154 8.78 -4.40 14.33
C LEU A 154 9.41 -5.80 14.21
N ARG A 155 9.91 -6.38 15.30
CA ARG A 155 10.50 -7.74 15.27
C ARG A 155 9.51 -8.80 14.79
N ALA A 156 8.22 -8.68 15.12
CA ALA A 156 7.19 -9.59 14.63
C ALA A 156 7.00 -9.51 13.11
N GLU A 157 6.94 -8.30 12.56
CA GLU A 157 6.87 -8.05 11.11
C GLU A 157 8.12 -8.59 10.40
N ARG A 158 9.31 -8.34 10.95
CA ARG A 158 10.58 -8.81 10.39
C ARG A 158 10.65 -10.33 10.35
N ALA A 159 10.29 -11.01 11.44
CA ALA A 159 10.24 -12.46 11.48
C ALA A 159 9.30 -13.01 10.38
N ARG A 160 8.12 -12.40 10.19
CA ARG A 160 7.20 -12.79 9.09
C ARG A 160 7.85 -12.65 7.70
N CYS A 161 8.55 -11.56 7.42
CA CYS A 161 9.30 -11.41 6.16
C CYS A 161 10.31 -12.54 5.97
N LEU A 162 11.11 -12.84 7.00
CA LEU A 162 12.16 -13.85 6.94
C LEU A 162 11.58 -15.26 6.76
N THR A 163 10.46 -15.58 7.44
CA THR A 163 9.71 -16.82 7.20
C THR A 163 9.21 -16.93 5.76
N ARG A 164 8.72 -15.82 5.19
CA ARG A 164 8.33 -15.75 3.77
C ARG A 164 9.52 -15.77 2.80
N MET A 165 10.76 -15.73 3.29
CA MET A 165 11.97 -16.04 2.52
C MET A 165 12.43 -17.50 2.68
N GLY A 166 11.68 -18.32 3.43
CA GLY A 166 12.02 -19.70 3.75
C GLY A 166 13.01 -19.84 4.92
N LEU A 167 13.09 -18.85 5.81
CA LEU A 167 13.92 -18.90 7.01
C LEU A 167 13.05 -19.19 8.24
N ASP A 168 13.39 -20.22 9.00
CA ASP A 168 12.72 -20.55 10.25
C ASP A 168 13.22 -19.66 11.39
N VAL A 169 12.54 -18.53 11.61
CA VAL A 169 12.91 -17.52 12.61
C VAL A 169 11.63 -16.98 13.26
N SER A 170 11.63 -16.91 14.59
CA SER A 170 10.57 -16.26 15.38
C SER A 170 11.00 -14.86 15.83
N ALA A 171 10.03 -14.02 16.21
CA ALA A 171 10.33 -12.67 16.72
C ALA A 171 11.26 -12.69 17.95
N ALA A 172 11.10 -13.69 18.84
CA ALA A 172 11.95 -13.87 20.01
C ALA A 172 13.35 -14.43 19.67
N GLY A 173 13.49 -15.07 18.51
CA GLY A 173 14.77 -15.60 18.01
C GLY A 173 15.63 -14.57 17.28
N LEU A 174 15.16 -13.32 17.11
CA LEU A 174 15.93 -12.26 16.48
C LEU A 174 16.98 -11.69 17.44
N ALA A 175 18.25 -11.73 17.03
CA ALA A 175 19.36 -11.21 17.81
C ALA A 175 19.43 -9.69 17.67
N VAL A 176 19.22 -8.98 18.76
CA VAL A 176 19.30 -7.51 18.80
C VAL A 176 20.76 -7.09 18.88
N VAL A 177 21.20 -6.25 17.96
CA VAL A 177 22.54 -5.67 17.96
C VAL A 177 22.49 -4.15 18.05
N THR A 178 23.46 -3.60 18.76
CA THR A 178 23.77 -2.17 18.75
C THR A 178 24.86 -1.96 17.71
N ARG A 179 24.49 -1.42 16.55
CA ARG A 179 25.48 -1.05 15.55
C ARG A 179 26.08 0.30 15.91
N ALA A 180 27.41 0.41 15.88
CA ALA A 180 28.07 1.70 15.95
C ALA A 180 27.56 2.59 14.81
N ALA A 181 27.34 3.89 15.10
CA ALA A 181 27.07 4.85 14.04
C ALA A 181 28.19 4.78 12.99
N PRO A 182 27.88 4.86 11.68
CA PRO A 182 28.92 4.91 10.66
C PRO A 182 29.87 6.08 10.97
N ALA A 183 31.17 5.86 10.78
CA ALA A 183 32.20 6.85 11.09
C ALA A 183 32.03 8.17 10.30
N VAL A 184 31.30 8.14 9.19
CA VAL A 184 30.89 9.30 8.41
C VAL A 184 29.35 9.34 8.38
N PRO A 185 28.70 10.43 8.80
CA PRO A 185 27.26 10.59 8.66
C PRO A 185 26.88 10.50 7.18
N SER A 186 26.02 9.55 6.82
CA SER A 186 25.46 9.51 5.47
C SER A 186 24.40 10.59 5.34
N ILE A 187 24.55 11.48 4.35
CA ILE A 187 23.51 12.43 3.98
C ILE A 187 22.28 11.62 3.51
N PRO A 188 21.08 11.83 4.08
CA PRO A 188 19.89 11.10 3.65
C PRO A 188 19.59 11.37 2.17
N ALA A 189 19.25 10.30 1.43
CA ALA A 189 19.01 10.38 0.00
C ALA A 189 17.70 11.10 -0.31
N THR A 190 16.73 11.06 0.61
CA THR A 190 15.37 11.54 0.41
C THR A 190 15.00 12.71 1.34
N GLY A 191 13.92 13.43 1.02
CA GLY A 191 13.31 14.38 1.94
C GLY A 191 12.83 13.71 3.23
N GLU A 192 12.24 12.51 3.11
CA GLU A 192 11.83 11.67 4.24
C GLU A 192 12.98 11.49 5.25
N GLY A 193 14.15 11.03 4.81
CA GLY A 193 15.29 10.80 5.71
C GLY A 193 15.88 12.07 6.33
N ARG A 194 15.80 13.21 5.63
CA ARG A 194 16.23 14.52 6.19
C ARG A 194 15.32 14.96 7.33
N HIS A 195 14.01 14.86 7.17
CA HIS A 195 13.06 15.20 8.23
C HIS A 195 13.11 14.22 9.41
N PHE A 196 13.39 12.94 9.17
CA PHE A 196 13.65 11.99 10.24
C PHE A 196 14.83 12.41 11.12
N ALA A 197 15.94 12.79 10.47
CA ALA A 197 17.14 13.23 11.17
C ALA A 197 16.86 14.46 12.04
N VAL A 198 16.15 15.45 11.51
CA VAL A 198 15.78 16.66 12.28
C VAL A 198 14.84 16.31 13.44
N ALA A 199 13.78 15.52 13.21
CA ALA A 199 12.83 15.15 14.26
C ALA A 199 13.49 14.43 15.45
N THR A 200 14.50 13.60 15.17
CA THR A 200 15.20 12.78 16.16
C THR A 200 16.48 13.41 16.71
N ALA A 201 16.94 14.55 16.16
CA ALA A 201 18.13 15.27 16.63
C ALA A 201 17.89 15.90 18.01
N GLY A 202 18.72 15.57 19.00
CA GLY A 202 18.55 16.04 20.38
C GLY A 202 18.87 17.52 20.61
N ASP A 203 19.55 18.16 19.67
CA ASP A 203 20.13 19.51 19.75
C ASP A 203 19.36 20.58 18.96
N ALA A 204 18.36 20.21 18.16
CA ALA A 204 17.51 21.13 17.40
C ALA A 204 16.39 21.76 18.25
N ASP A 205 15.87 22.94 17.84
CA ASP A 205 14.73 23.60 18.50
C ASP A 205 13.48 22.71 18.47
N VAL A 206 12.69 22.77 19.55
CA VAL A 206 11.50 21.93 19.71
C VAL A 206 10.48 22.12 18.58
N VAL A 207 10.32 23.35 18.07
CA VAL A 207 9.39 23.63 16.96
C VAL A 207 9.90 23.03 15.67
N ASP A 208 11.19 23.18 15.35
CA ASP A 208 11.80 22.57 14.16
C ASP A 208 11.67 21.03 14.18
N ARG A 209 11.89 20.42 15.35
CA ARG A 209 11.77 18.98 15.53
C ARG A 209 10.33 18.49 15.36
N LEU A 210 9.36 19.19 15.96
CA LEU A 210 7.95 18.87 15.82
C LEU A 210 7.48 19.09 14.37
N ALA A 211 7.92 20.17 13.71
CA ALA A 211 7.59 20.45 12.31
C ALA A 211 8.13 19.34 11.40
N ALA A 212 9.39 18.96 11.60
CA ALA A 212 10.00 17.84 10.89
C ALA A 212 9.28 16.52 11.15
N ALA A 213 8.77 16.27 12.36
CA ALA A 213 7.98 15.09 12.66
C ALA A 213 6.63 15.09 11.90
N LEU A 214 5.92 16.23 11.85
CA LEU A 214 4.68 16.37 11.08
C LEU A 214 4.94 16.12 9.58
N VAL A 215 5.96 16.76 9.01
CA VAL A 215 6.34 16.58 7.60
C VAL A 215 6.76 15.15 7.32
N TYR A 216 7.61 14.56 8.17
CA TYR A 216 8.05 13.18 8.03
C TYR A 216 6.86 12.22 7.92
N THR A 217 5.86 12.35 8.82
CA THR A 217 4.71 11.43 8.82
C THR A 217 3.88 11.50 7.54
N ARG A 218 3.77 12.68 6.92
CA ARG A 218 3.07 12.89 5.64
C ARG A 218 3.80 12.19 4.50
N LEU A 219 5.13 12.34 4.44
CA LEU A 219 5.97 11.71 3.41
C LEU A 219 6.03 10.18 3.57
N ALA A 220 6.31 9.74 4.80
CA ALA A 220 6.49 8.33 5.14
C ALA A 220 5.21 7.49 4.98
N PHE A 221 4.04 8.12 4.97
CA PHE A 221 2.77 7.44 4.75
C PHE A 221 2.69 6.81 3.34
N PHE A 222 3.10 7.54 2.31
CA PHE A 222 3.07 7.05 0.92
C PHE A 222 4.09 5.95 0.66
N SER A 223 5.25 6.06 1.31
CA SER A 223 6.32 5.06 1.22
C SER A 223 6.11 3.86 2.17
N ALA A 224 5.06 3.88 3.00
CA ALA A 224 4.72 2.87 3.98
C ALA A 224 5.81 2.63 5.05
N ASN A 225 6.54 3.68 5.46
CA ASN A 225 7.56 3.60 6.52
C ASN A 225 6.96 3.62 7.93
N TRP A 226 6.24 2.55 8.26
CA TRP A 226 5.52 2.40 9.53
C TRP A 226 6.42 2.42 10.77
N GLU A 227 7.67 1.98 10.64
CA GLU A 227 8.65 1.96 11.73
C GLU A 227 9.11 3.38 12.06
N GLY A 228 9.54 4.12 11.04
CA GLY A 228 9.97 5.50 11.25
C GLY A 228 8.81 6.40 11.68
N MET A 229 7.59 6.19 11.15
CA MET A 229 6.39 6.93 11.59
C MET A 229 6.11 6.73 13.08
N ALA A 230 6.20 5.49 13.57
CA ALA A 230 6.02 5.21 14.99
C ALA A 230 7.12 5.82 15.86
N ALA A 231 8.37 5.80 15.39
CA ALA A 231 9.49 6.42 16.09
C ALA A 231 9.34 7.95 16.21
N VAL A 232 9.01 8.64 15.11
CA VAL A 232 8.85 10.11 15.15
C VAL A 232 7.58 10.52 15.90
N ALA A 233 6.49 9.75 15.83
CA ALA A 233 5.27 10.05 16.58
C ALA A 233 5.48 9.89 18.09
N ALA A 234 6.21 8.85 18.52
CA ALA A 234 6.60 8.69 19.92
C ALA A 234 7.50 9.84 20.38
N THR A 235 8.44 10.29 19.54
CA THR A 235 9.29 11.45 19.81
C THR A 235 8.45 12.73 19.92
N GLY A 236 7.53 12.95 18.98
CA GLY A 236 6.64 14.11 18.97
C GLY A 236 5.74 14.19 20.21
N LEU A 237 5.18 13.07 20.66
CA LEU A 237 4.43 12.99 21.91
C LEU A 237 5.28 13.33 23.14
N SER A 238 6.58 13.02 23.15
CA SER A 238 7.47 13.41 24.25
C SER A 238 7.86 14.88 24.20
N LEU A 239 7.89 15.50 23.00
CA LEU A 239 8.29 16.90 22.82
C LEU A 239 7.13 17.88 23.08
N ILE A 240 5.89 17.47 22.79
CA ILE A 240 4.73 18.37 22.88
C ILE A 240 4.41 18.77 24.32
N ASP A 241 4.75 17.94 25.32
CA ASP A 241 4.50 18.22 26.74
C ASP A 241 5.20 19.49 27.26
N GLY A 242 6.17 20.04 26.50
CA GLY A 242 6.87 21.28 26.84
C GLY A 242 6.55 22.49 25.95
N LEU A 243 5.63 22.38 24.97
CA LEU A 243 5.35 23.44 24.01
C LEU A 243 4.10 24.25 24.43
N PRO A 244 4.16 25.58 24.48
CA PRO A 244 2.96 26.39 24.70
C PRO A 244 2.11 26.52 23.42
N ASP A 245 0.78 26.60 23.57
CA ASP A 245 -0.16 26.79 22.45
C ASP A 245 0.19 27.99 21.55
N SER A 246 0.79 29.04 22.10
CA SER A 246 1.21 30.24 21.35
C SER A 246 2.26 29.95 20.26
N ARG A 247 2.97 28.81 20.33
CA ARG A 247 3.95 28.39 19.32
C ARG A 247 3.39 27.40 18.29
N VAL A 248 2.14 26.97 18.41
CA VAL A 248 1.55 26.01 17.46
C VAL A 248 1.41 26.62 16.06
N ALA A 249 1.08 27.91 15.96
CA ALA A 249 1.02 28.58 14.66
C ALA A 249 2.38 28.62 13.94
N GLU A 250 3.47 28.81 14.69
CA GLU A 250 4.85 28.76 14.16
C GLU A 250 5.20 27.35 13.67
N LEU A 251 4.85 26.33 14.47
CA LEU A 251 4.99 24.92 14.11
C LEU A 251 4.26 24.56 12.82
N VAL A 252 2.99 24.94 12.69
CA VAL A 252 2.18 24.66 11.49
C VAL A 252 2.77 25.36 10.27
N ALA A 253 3.15 26.63 10.40
CA ALA A 253 3.79 27.37 9.30
C ALA A 253 5.11 26.71 8.83
N ALA A 254 5.92 26.20 9.76
CA ALA A 254 7.14 25.46 9.44
C ALA A 254 6.85 24.11 8.75
N ALA A 255 5.77 23.42 9.14
CA ALA A 255 5.36 22.15 8.55
C ALA A 255 4.65 22.27 7.19
N GLU A 256 4.06 23.42 6.90
CA GLU A 256 3.39 23.75 5.63
C GLU A 256 4.34 24.30 4.56
N ALA A 257 5.60 24.57 4.91
CA ALA A 257 6.60 24.99 3.94
C ALA A 257 6.66 24.00 2.75
N PRO A 258 6.65 24.49 1.49
CA PRO A 258 6.53 23.62 0.33
C PRO A 258 7.59 22.51 0.30
N VAL A 259 7.14 21.26 0.40
CA VAL A 259 8.00 20.07 0.34
C VAL A 259 8.20 19.53 -1.09
N GLY A 260 7.52 20.13 -2.08
CA GLY A 260 7.65 19.77 -3.49
C GLY A 260 7.12 18.38 -3.85
N GLN A 261 6.32 17.76 -2.99
CA GLN A 261 5.71 16.43 -3.17
C GLN A 261 4.21 16.48 -2.88
N ALA A 262 3.47 15.49 -3.39
CA ALA A 262 2.06 15.33 -3.07
C ALA A 262 1.90 15.07 -1.56
N ASP A 263 1.04 15.85 -0.92
CA ASP A 263 0.79 15.73 0.50
C ASP A 263 -0.37 14.77 0.77
N ALA A 264 -0.22 13.95 1.81
CA ALA A 264 -1.31 13.11 2.29
C ALA A 264 -2.42 14.05 2.80
N ILE A 265 -3.51 14.15 2.03
CA ILE A 265 -4.72 14.90 2.39
C ILE A 265 -5.26 14.48 3.76
N GLU A 266 -4.84 13.30 4.23
CA GLU A 266 -5.25 12.71 5.48
C GLU A 266 -4.46 13.22 6.70
N PHE A 267 -3.27 13.78 6.51
CA PHE A 267 -2.43 14.39 7.56
C PHE A 267 -2.33 15.91 7.37
N GLU A 268 -3.48 16.56 7.22
CA GLU A 268 -3.62 18.01 7.00
C GLU A 268 -3.12 18.81 8.23
N PRO A 269 -2.01 19.56 8.15
CA PRO A 269 -1.55 20.38 9.27
C PRO A 269 -2.50 21.54 9.59
N ALA A 270 -3.29 22.00 8.60
CA ALA A 270 -4.18 23.15 8.72
C ALA A 270 -5.30 23.00 9.76
N ILE A 271 -5.63 21.77 10.20
CA ILE A 271 -6.60 21.55 11.28
C ILE A 271 -5.97 21.63 12.68
N VAL A 272 -4.64 21.67 12.77
CA VAL A 272 -3.89 21.70 14.02
C VAL A 272 -3.82 23.13 14.52
N ARG A 273 -4.44 23.40 15.68
CA ARG A 273 -4.55 24.76 16.23
C ARG A 273 -4.00 24.88 17.64
N THR A 274 -4.00 23.78 18.38
CA THR A 274 -3.51 23.69 19.75
C THR A 274 -2.54 22.54 19.92
N THR A 275 -1.84 22.52 21.04
CA THR A 275 -1.01 21.38 21.48
C THR A 275 -1.82 20.10 21.61
N ALA A 276 -3.10 20.21 21.99
CA ALA A 276 -4.05 19.09 22.00
C ALA A 276 -4.27 18.52 20.60
N ASP A 277 -4.42 19.36 19.57
CA ASP A 277 -4.51 18.89 18.17
C ASP A 277 -3.20 18.21 17.71
N VAL A 278 -2.03 18.74 18.10
CA VAL A 278 -0.73 18.12 17.78
C VAL A 278 -0.61 16.73 18.45
N ARG A 279 -1.01 16.62 19.72
CA ARG A 279 -1.03 15.34 20.45
C ARG A 279 -1.99 14.35 19.76
N ALA A 280 -3.18 14.82 19.37
CA ALA A 280 -4.15 14.03 18.63
C ALA A 280 -3.59 13.56 17.27
N PHE A 281 -2.85 14.41 16.55
CA PHE A 281 -2.17 14.05 15.31
C PHE A 281 -1.20 12.88 15.51
N PHE A 282 -0.33 12.92 16.53
CA PHE A 282 0.62 11.82 16.75
C PHE A 282 -0.06 10.54 17.23
N HIS A 283 -1.11 10.64 18.05
CA HIS A 283 -1.92 9.47 18.39
C HIS A 283 -2.64 8.87 17.18
N LYS A 284 -3.14 9.70 16.26
CA LYS A 284 -3.70 9.25 14.98
C LYS A 284 -2.65 8.49 14.17
N VAL A 285 -1.43 9.01 14.03
CA VAL A 285 -0.31 8.33 13.35
C VAL A 285 -0.05 6.94 13.95
N LEU A 286 0.04 6.84 15.28
CA LEU A 286 0.23 5.55 15.97
C LEU A 286 -0.95 4.60 15.77
N GLY A 287 -2.19 5.11 15.79
CA GLY A 287 -3.39 4.30 15.55
C GLY A 287 -3.46 3.74 14.13
N VAL A 288 -3.11 4.54 13.12
CA VAL A 288 -3.04 4.12 11.72
C VAL A 288 -1.97 3.04 11.55
N GLN A 289 -0.78 3.26 12.12
CA GLN A 289 0.31 2.30 12.09
C GLN A 289 -0.06 0.95 12.72
N ALA A 290 -0.64 0.99 13.93
CA ALA A 290 -1.09 -0.21 14.63
C ALA A 290 -2.17 -0.94 13.82
N THR A 291 -3.09 -0.21 13.19
CA THR A 291 -4.10 -0.80 12.30
C THR A 291 -3.48 -1.57 11.15
N PHE A 292 -2.47 -1.00 10.49
CA PHE A 292 -1.81 -1.61 9.33
C PHE A 292 -0.95 -2.82 9.68
N ARG A 293 -0.49 -2.88 10.93
CA ARG A 293 0.21 -4.04 11.52
C ARG A 293 -0.70 -5.14 12.02
N GLY A 294 -2.02 -4.91 12.07
CA GLY A 294 -2.98 -5.88 12.58
C GLY A 294 -3.25 -5.75 14.08
N LEU A 295 -2.70 -4.74 14.75
CA LEU A 295 -2.83 -4.49 16.20
C LEU A 295 -4.07 -3.64 16.49
N GLN A 296 -5.26 -4.21 16.23
CA GLN A 296 -6.51 -3.44 16.16
C GLN A 296 -6.96 -2.85 17.51
N GLU A 297 -6.72 -3.54 18.62
CA GLU A 297 -7.05 -3.03 19.96
C GLU A 297 -6.10 -1.90 20.38
N GLU A 298 -4.81 -2.01 20.06
CA GLU A 298 -3.82 -0.94 20.27
C GLU A 298 -4.17 0.29 19.42
N ALA A 299 -4.55 0.07 18.16
CA ALA A 299 -5.03 1.13 17.28
C ALA A 299 -6.24 1.88 17.86
N LEU A 300 -7.24 1.13 18.33
CA LEU A 300 -8.42 1.70 18.98
C LEU A 300 -8.05 2.52 20.22
N GLY A 301 -7.12 2.01 21.03
CA GLY A 301 -6.58 2.76 22.18
C GLY A 301 -5.95 4.09 21.78
N HIS A 302 -5.16 4.12 20.71
CA HIS A 302 -4.57 5.35 20.19
C HIS A 302 -5.61 6.31 19.62
N PHE A 303 -6.58 5.84 18.84
CA PHE A 303 -7.64 6.71 18.32
C PHE A 303 -8.47 7.34 19.43
N ARG A 304 -8.71 6.63 20.54
CA ARG A 304 -9.37 7.18 21.73
C ARG A 304 -8.50 8.19 22.46
N ARG A 305 -7.19 7.93 22.60
CA ARG A 305 -6.22 8.88 23.18
C ARG A 305 -6.13 10.22 22.46
N MET A 306 -6.54 10.31 21.20
CA MET A 306 -6.66 11.59 20.49
C MET A 306 -7.58 12.59 21.22
N ARG A 307 -8.52 12.09 22.04
CA ARG A 307 -9.52 12.89 22.75
C ARG A 307 -9.54 12.63 24.26
N ASP A 308 -8.49 12.02 24.82
CA ASP A 308 -8.43 11.74 26.26
C ASP A 308 -8.41 13.05 27.07
N ASP A 309 -9.14 13.05 28.19
CA ASP A 309 -9.56 14.22 28.96
C ASP A 309 -8.47 14.78 29.92
N GLY A 310 -7.23 14.93 29.45
CA GLY A 310 -6.19 15.65 30.22
C GLY A 310 -6.55 17.13 30.46
N GLU A 311 -5.71 17.86 31.22
CA GLU A 311 -5.88 19.32 31.45
C GLU A 311 -5.97 20.13 30.13
N ASP A 312 -5.49 19.57 29.01
CA ASP A 312 -5.50 20.15 27.65
C ASP A 312 -6.76 19.85 26.82
N ALA A 313 -7.72 19.05 27.31
CA ALA A 313 -8.88 18.60 26.53
C ALA A 313 -9.81 19.75 26.09
N ALA A 314 -9.72 20.91 26.75
CA ALA A 314 -10.44 22.13 26.43
C ALA A 314 -9.97 22.78 25.09
N GLY A 315 -8.84 22.36 24.52
CA GLY A 315 -8.27 22.92 23.30
C GLY A 315 -8.45 22.07 22.03
N LEU A 316 -8.99 20.85 22.12
CA LEU A 316 -9.11 19.96 20.96
C LEU A 316 -10.18 20.46 19.98
N SER A 317 -9.80 20.59 18.71
CA SER A 317 -10.74 21.05 17.68
C SER A 317 -11.90 20.08 17.42
N PRO A 318 -13.07 20.58 16.99
CA PRO A 318 -14.19 19.75 16.57
C PRO A 318 -13.80 18.72 15.49
N GLU A 319 -12.92 19.11 14.56
CA GLU A 319 -12.43 18.23 13.49
C GLU A 319 -11.59 17.08 14.07
N SER A 320 -10.59 17.37 14.91
CA SER A 320 -9.78 16.34 15.56
C SER A 320 -10.62 15.39 16.40
N ARG A 321 -11.63 15.91 17.11
CA ARG A 321 -12.58 15.10 17.89
C ARG A 321 -13.44 14.20 16.99
N ALA A 322 -13.97 14.73 15.89
CA ALA A 322 -14.72 13.94 14.91
C ALA A 322 -13.84 12.86 14.26
N GLN A 323 -12.59 13.18 13.91
CA GLN A 323 -11.63 12.22 13.37
C GLN A 323 -11.35 11.09 14.37
N SER A 324 -11.15 11.42 15.65
CA SER A 324 -10.97 10.42 16.71
C SER A 324 -12.12 9.40 16.76
N HIS A 325 -13.37 9.87 16.71
CA HIS A 325 -14.54 9.00 16.63
C HIS A 325 -14.64 8.24 15.30
N LEU A 326 -14.35 8.90 14.17
CA LEU A 326 -14.33 8.28 12.84
C LEU A 326 -13.38 7.07 12.79
N TYR A 327 -12.13 7.22 13.22
CA TYR A 327 -11.16 6.13 13.20
C TYR A 327 -11.46 5.03 14.21
N SER A 328 -11.99 5.39 15.39
CA SER A 328 -12.50 4.43 16.37
C SER A 328 -13.61 3.58 15.76
N ALA A 329 -14.63 4.22 15.19
CA ALA A 329 -15.75 3.57 14.52
C ALA A 329 -15.31 2.72 13.32
N LEU A 330 -14.34 3.20 12.53
CA LEU A 330 -13.85 2.49 11.36
C LEU A 330 -13.10 1.21 11.77
N THR A 331 -12.29 1.28 12.82
CA THR A 331 -11.60 0.12 13.40
C THR A 331 -12.62 -0.89 13.95
N LEU A 332 -13.59 -0.41 14.74
CA LEU A 332 -14.65 -1.26 15.30
C LEU A 332 -15.48 -1.95 14.21
N ALA A 333 -15.95 -1.21 13.20
CA ALA A 333 -16.79 -1.77 12.15
C ALA A 333 -16.03 -2.67 11.17
N LYS A 334 -14.88 -2.21 10.65
CA LYS A 334 -14.17 -2.86 9.54
C LYS A 334 -13.19 -3.93 10.01
N ARG A 335 -12.56 -3.76 11.17
CA ARG A 335 -11.46 -4.61 11.63
C ARG A 335 -11.89 -5.56 12.75
N LEU A 336 -12.65 -5.05 13.73
CA LEU A 336 -13.12 -5.83 14.88
C LEU A 336 -14.54 -6.40 14.72
N ARG A 337 -15.29 -5.96 13.69
CA ARG A 337 -16.69 -6.35 13.43
C ARG A 337 -17.67 -6.05 14.58
N ARG A 338 -17.37 -5.03 15.40
CA ARG A 338 -18.16 -4.54 16.54
C ARG A 338 -19.04 -3.35 16.12
N VAL A 339 -20.03 -3.62 15.26
CA VAL A 339 -20.78 -2.56 14.54
C VAL A 339 -21.67 -1.71 15.48
N ASP A 340 -22.17 -2.26 16.58
CA ASP A 340 -22.96 -1.49 17.56
C ASP A 340 -22.12 -0.41 18.23
N GLU A 341 -20.92 -0.77 18.68
CA GLU A 341 -19.97 0.19 19.26
C GLU A 341 -19.50 1.22 18.22
N ALA A 342 -19.27 0.78 16.98
CA ALA A 342 -18.97 1.73 15.90
C ALA A 342 -20.10 2.75 15.70
N THR A 343 -21.37 2.33 15.85
CA THR A 343 -22.53 3.23 15.75
C THR A 343 -22.57 4.21 16.92
N ALA A 344 -22.20 3.79 18.13
CA ALA A 344 -22.09 4.68 19.28
C ALA A 344 -20.98 5.73 19.08
N GLU A 345 -19.80 5.33 18.62
CA GLU A 345 -18.71 6.25 18.28
C GLU A 345 -19.15 7.26 17.20
N LEU A 346 -19.90 6.83 16.18
CA LEU A 346 -20.43 7.71 15.14
C LEU A 346 -21.42 8.76 15.68
N ALA A 347 -22.28 8.38 16.64
CA ALA A 347 -23.21 9.32 17.27
C ALA A 347 -22.47 10.45 17.99
N GLU A 348 -21.41 10.13 18.74
CA GLU A 348 -20.54 11.10 19.39
C GLU A 348 -19.75 11.95 18.37
N GLY A 349 -19.28 11.32 17.28
CA GLY A 349 -18.68 12.03 16.15
C GLY A 349 -19.61 13.10 15.56
N PHE A 350 -20.87 12.75 15.28
CA PHE A 350 -21.86 13.71 14.79
C PHE A 350 -22.18 14.80 15.81
N ALA A 351 -22.13 14.50 17.11
CA ALA A 351 -22.31 15.50 18.16
C ALA A 351 -21.18 16.55 18.16
N ALA A 352 -19.93 16.12 17.91
CA ALA A 352 -18.77 17.00 17.84
C ALA A 352 -18.85 17.99 16.66
N VAL A 353 -19.42 17.57 15.52
CA VAL A 353 -19.57 18.40 14.31
C VAL A 353 -21.04 18.64 13.96
N ARG A 354 -21.86 18.97 14.94
CA ARG A 354 -23.28 19.33 14.73
C ARG A 354 -23.40 20.56 13.81
N GLU A 355 -24.36 20.51 12.89
CA GLU A 355 -24.64 21.60 11.94
C GLU A 355 -24.92 22.93 12.63
N ARG A 356 -24.24 23.97 12.16
CA ARG A 356 -24.39 25.36 12.61
C ARG A 356 -24.33 26.32 11.41
N ALA A 357 -25.06 27.42 11.51
CA ALA A 357 -24.98 28.48 10.51
C ALA A 357 -23.57 29.09 10.49
N GLY A 358 -22.98 29.23 9.30
CA GLY A 358 -21.64 29.80 9.12
C GLY A 358 -20.50 28.92 9.62
N GLU A 359 -20.72 27.60 9.75
CA GLU A 359 -19.65 26.67 10.15
C GLU A 359 -18.53 26.60 9.09
N PRO A 360 -17.27 26.35 9.51
CA PRO A 360 -16.16 26.17 8.57
C PRO A 360 -16.37 24.98 7.64
N ASP A 361 -15.86 25.08 6.40
CA ASP A 361 -15.92 23.99 5.43
C ASP A 361 -15.21 22.71 5.91
N SER A 362 -14.16 22.85 6.74
CA SER A 362 -13.50 21.71 7.39
C SER A 362 -14.46 20.89 8.26
N VAL A 363 -15.33 21.56 9.03
CA VAL A 363 -16.34 20.91 9.89
C VAL A 363 -17.40 20.19 9.04
N ARG A 364 -17.87 20.84 7.97
CA ARG A 364 -18.80 20.24 6.99
C ARG A 364 -18.20 18.98 6.38
N ARG A 365 -16.94 19.05 5.97
CA ARG A 365 -16.20 17.94 5.36
C ARG A 365 -16.04 16.76 6.32
N GLU A 366 -15.71 16.98 7.59
CA GLU A 366 -15.65 15.91 8.60
C GLU A 366 -17.02 15.26 8.84
N ARG A 367 -18.12 16.03 8.81
CA ARG A 367 -19.48 15.47 8.84
C ARG A 367 -19.75 14.57 7.63
N GLY A 368 -19.28 14.96 6.45
CA GLY A 368 -19.34 14.13 5.24
C GLY A 368 -18.63 12.78 5.40
N TRP A 369 -17.43 12.78 6.01
CA TRP A 369 -16.70 11.55 6.31
C TRP A 369 -17.43 10.64 7.30
N LEU A 370 -18.05 11.21 8.33
CA LEU A 370 -18.87 10.44 9.29
C LEU A 370 -20.08 9.79 8.60
N HIS A 371 -20.77 10.50 7.69
CA HIS A 371 -21.86 9.93 6.91
C HIS A 371 -21.39 8.76 6.01
N ASN A 372 -20.25 8.91 5.34
CA ASN A 372 -19.64 7.82 4.56
C ASN A 372 -19.37 6.57 5.44
N LEU A 373 -18.86 6.75 6.65
CA LEU A 373 -18.63 5.62 7.57
C LEU A 373 -19.94 5.04 8.14
N GLN A 374 -20.93 5.87 8.43
CA GLN A 374 -22.27 5.42 8.82
C GLN A 374 -22.91 4.58 7.72
N ALA A 375 -22.71 4.95 6.45
CA ALA A 375 -23.13 4.16 5.30
C ALA A 375 -22.46 2.78 5.28
N LEU A 376 -21.15 2.69 5.55
CA LEU A 376 -20.43 1.42 5.69
C LEU A 376 -20.99 0.56 6.84
N ALA A 377 -21.30 1.16 7.99
CA ALA A 377 -21.90 0.45 9.12
C ALA A 377 -23.28 -0.13 8.74
N TYR A 378 -24.14 0.64 8.08
CA TYR A 378 -25.41 0.13 7.54
C TYR A 378 -25.24 -0.95 6.48
N PHE A 379 -24.26 -0.78 5.60
CA PHE A 379 -23.93 -1.76 4.56
C PHE A 379 -23.52 -3.11 5.16
N SER A 380 -22.68 -3.12 6.20
CA SER A 380 -22.29 -4.34 6.91
C SER A 380 -23.48 -5.10 7.53
N ARG A 381 -24.56 -4.38 7.85
CA ARG A 381 -25.84 -4.91 8.35
C ARG A 381 -26.84 -5.23 7.24
N ARG A 382 -26.43 -5.17 5.97
CA ARG A 382 -27.26 -5.34 4.77
C ARG A 382 -28.43 -4.34 4.68
N LYS A 383 -28.36 -3.20 5.37
CA LYS A 383 -29.35 -2.12 5.32
C LYS A 383 -29.04 -1.16 4.17
N LEU A 384 -29.18 -1.65 2.93
CA LEU A 384 -28.72 -0.95 1.72
C LEU A 384 -29.39 0.42 1.51
N ARG A 385 -30.67 0.56 1.86
CA ARG A 385 -31.41 1.83 1.74
C ARG A 385 -30.81 2.91 2.66
N SER A 386 -30.62 2.59 3.93
CA SER A 386 -30.03 3.51 4.91
C SER A 386 -28.59 3.86 4.55
N ALA A 387 -27.82 2.89 4.06
CA ALA A 387 -26.48 3.16 3.54
C ALA A 387 -26.52 4.19 2.41
N PHE A 388 -27.41 4.01 1.43
CA PHE A 388 -27.59 4.92 0.30
C PHE A 388 -28.04 6.33 0.72
N GLU A 389 -28.92 6.44 1.72
CA GLU A 389 -29.36 7.73 2.29
C GLU A 389 -28.17 8.49 2.91
N HIS A 390 -27.28 7.80 3.63
CA HIS A 390 -26.10 8.42 4.21
C HIS A 390 -25.03 8.82 3.18
N GLU A 391 -24.81 8.03 2.12
CA GLU A 391 -23.93 8.44 1.01
C GLU A 391 -24.42 9.75 0.36
N LYS A 392 -25.75 9.93 0.25
CA LYS A 392 -26.34 11.19 -0.24
C LYS A 392 -26.16 12.35 0.73
N GLN A 393 -26.32 12.11 2.03
CA GLN A 393 -26.05 13.13 3.04
C GLN A 393 -24.58 13.56 3.00
N ALA A 394 -23.65 12.62 2.85
CA ALA A 394 -22.23 12.91 2.68
C ALA A 394 -21.96 13.80 1.45
N LEU A 395 -22.62 13.54 0.32
CA LEU A 395 -22.53 14.39 -0.88
C LEU A 395 -23.02 15.82 -0.60
N GLY A 396 -24.13 15.98 0.14
CA GLY A 396 -24.63 17.30 0.54
C GLY A 396 -23.67 18.07 1.45
N CYS A 397 -22.96 17.37 2.34
CA CYS A 397 -21.95 18.00 3.21
C CYS A 397 -20.80 18.64 2.42
N ILE A 398 -20.42 18.06 1.28
CA ILE A 398 -19.32 18.55 0.43
C ILE A 398 -19.79 19.32 -0.81
N GLU A 399 -21.06 19.70 -0.86
CA GLU A 399 -21.59 20.52 -1.94
C GLU A 399 -20.92 21.91 -1.93
N GLY A 400 -20.44 22.33 -3.10
CA GLY A 400 -19.72 23.60 -3.29
C GLY A 400 -18.25 23.59 -2.83
N LEU A 401 -17.72 22.47 -2.31
CA LEU A 401 -16.33 22.37 -1.89
C LEU A 401 -15.44 21.80 -3.00
N ASP A 402 -14.31 22.43 -3.28
CA ASP A 402 -13.36 22.05 -4.34
C ASP A 402 -11.95 21.74 -3.83
N ASP A 403 -11.76 21.72 -2.50
CA ASP A 403 -10.50 21.29 -1.90
C ASP A 403 -10.20 19.80 -2.18
N ALA A 404 -8.92 19.43 -2.13
CA ALA A 404 -8.45 18.08 -2.47
C ALA A 404 -9.11 16.97 -1.63
N SER A 405 -9.37 17.21 -0.34
CA SER A 405 -10.05 16.22 0.51
C SER A 405 -11.52 16.07 0.14
N SER A 406 -12.20 17.16 -0.24
CA SER A 406 -13.59 17.12 -0.71
C SER A 406 -13.72 16.41 -2.07
N ILE A 407 -12.79 16.65 -2.99
CA ILE A 407 -12.72 15.93 -4.27
C ILE A 407 -12.52 14.43 -4.03
N HIS A 408 -11.58 14.05 -3.16
CA HIS A 408 -11.33 12.64 -2.83
C HIS A 408 -12.57 11.97 -2.22
N LEU A 409 -13.25 12.65 -1.29
CA LEU A 409 -14.49 12.12 -0.71
C LEU A 409 -15.55 11.94 -1.80
N ARG A 410 -15.76 12.92 -2.68
CA ARG A 410 -16.73 12.82 -3.80
C ARG A 410 -16.49 11.59 -4.67
N VAL A 411 -15.24 11.34 -5.07
CA VAL A 411 -14.83 10.15 -5.83
C VAL A 411 -15.22 8.85 -5.09
N ASN A 412 -14.97 8.82 -3.78
CA ASN A 412 -15.35 7.69 -2.94
C ASN A 412 -16.87 7.45 -2.91
N LEU A 413 -17.65 8.52 -2.70
CA LEU A 413 -19.11 8.45 -2.59
C LEU A 413 -19.76 7.93 -3.87
N PHE A 414 -19.32 8.39 -5.05
CA PHE A 414 -19.81 7.87 -6.33
C PHE A 414 -19.49 6.39 -6.53
N SER A 415 -18.27 5.98 -6.14
CA SER A 415 -17.88 4.56 -6.16
C SER A 415 -18.80 3.73 -5.24
N ASN A 416 -19.00 4.16 -4.00
CA ASN A 416 -19.85 3.48 -3.02
C ASN A 416 -21.31 3.40 -3.48
N LEU A 417 -21.87 4.49 -4.03
CA LEU A 417 -23.23 4.51 -4.57
C LEU A 417 -23.41 3.47 -5.68
N SER A 418 -22.44 3.35 -6.60
CA SER A 418 -22.49 2.32 -7.65
C SER A 418 -22.44 0.90 -7.06
N VAL A 419 -21.64 0.68 -6.00
CA VAL A 419 -21.55 -0.62 -5.31
C VAL A 419 -22.85 -0.93 -4.57
N LEU A 420 -23.48 0.05 -3.94
CA LEU A 420 -24.76 -0.13 -3.26
C LEU A 420 -25.87 -0.50 -4.25
N GLN A 421 -25.89 0.11 -5.43
CA GLN A 421 -26.82 -0.23 -6.51
C GLN A 421 -26.56 -1.64 -7.06
N GLU A 422 -25.30 -2.01 -7.29
CA GLU A 422 -24.89 -3.37 -7.67
C GLU A 422 -25.41 -4.39 -6.64
N LYS A 423 -25.14 -4.18 -5.35
CA LYS A 423 -25.57 -5.09 -4.27
C LYS A 423 -27.08 -5.10 -4.03
N ALA A 424 -27.79 -4.05 -4.46
CA ALA A 424 -29.25 -4.01 -4.44
C ALA A 424 -29.89 -4.72 -5.64
N GLY A 425 -29.11 -5.39 -6.49
CA GLY A 425 -29.60 -6.07 -7.69
C GLY A 425 -30.03 -5.10 -8.79
N LYS A 426 -29.38 -3.93 -8.88
CA LYS A 426 -29.69 -2.86 -9.85
C LYS A 426 -28.44 -2.51 -10.69
N PRO A 427 -27.85 -3.47 -11.41
CA PRO A 427 -26.60 -3.26 -12.15
C PRO A 427 -26.72 -2.17 -13.23
N GLU A 428 -27.87 -2.01 -13.89
CA GLU A 428 -28.08 -0.95 -14.88
C GLU A 428 -28.06 0.45 -14.25
N GLN A 429 -28.54 0.58 -13.01
CA GLN A 429 -28.42 1.83 -12.25
C GLN A 429 -26.97 2.07 -11.83
N ALA A 430 -26.26 1.03 -11.41
CA ALA A 430 -24.84 1.09 -11.09
C ALA A 430 -24.03 1.59 -12.29
N ILE A 431 -24.28 1.06 -13.49
CA ILE A 431 -23.66 1.49 -14.75
C ILE A 431 -23.94 2.98 -15.01
N ARG A 432 -25.20 3.44 -14.90
CA ARG A 432 -25.53 4.86 -15.10
C ARG A 432 -24.81 5.78 -14.12
N THR A 433 -24.73 5.41 -12.84
CA THR A 433 -23.99 6.18 -11.83
C THR A 433 -22.50 6.17 -12.13
N TRP A 434 -21.95 5.02 -12.53
CA TRP A 434 -20.54 4.86 -12.89
C TRP A 434 -20.13 5.69 -14.10
N ASN A 435 -20.98 5.77 -15.13
CA ASN A 435 -20.72 6.55 -16.34
C ASN A 435 -20.80 8.06 -16.09
N LYS A 436 -21.80 8.52 -15.32
CA LYS A 436 -21.91 9.94 -14.92
C LYS A 436 -20.68 10.42 -14.14
N PHE A 437 -20.14 9.55 -13.30
CA PHE A 437 -18.94 9.85 -12.55
C PHE A 437 -17.73 10.09 -13.48
N THR A 438 -17.59 9.31 -14.56
CA THR A 438 -16.54 9.49 -15.58
C THR A 438 -16.63 10.85 -16.27
N GLU A 439 -17.83 11.24 -16.69
CA GLU A 439 -18.07 12.48 -17.44
C GLU A 439 -17.76 13.71 -16.58
N ALA A 440 -18.05 13.65 -15.28
CA ALA A 440 -17.84 14.74 -14.34
C ALA A 440 -16.39 14.81 -13.80
N ALA A 441 -15.68 13.68 -13.71
CA ALA A 441 -14.32 13.63 -13.18
C ALA A 441 -13.27 14.19 -14.15
N GLY A 442 -13.62 14.43 -15.41
CA GLY A 442 -12.72 15.05 -16.41
C GLY A 442 -11.38 14.32 -16.58
N SER A 443 -11.28 13.05 -16.19
CA SER A 443 -9.99 12.41 -15.99
C SER A 443 -9.48 11.77 -17.28
N SER A 444 -8.59 12.49 -17.97
CA SER A 444 -7.65 11.90 -18.94
C SER A 444 -6.55 11.06 -18.27
N ASP A 445 -6.59 10.89 -16.95
CA ASP A 445 -5.64 10.10 -16.18
C ASP A 445 -5.81 8.60 -16.48
N THR A 446 -4.79 8.03 -17.11
CA THR A 446 -4.69 6.62 -17.47
C THR A 446 -4.83 5.69 -16.25
N ALA A 447 -4.33 6.06 -15.06
CA ALA A 447 -4.46 5.24 -13.85
C ALA A 447 -5.93 5.12 -13.40
N PHE A 448 -6.67 6.23 -13.43
CA PHE A 448 -8.10 6.24 -13.17
C PHE A 448 -8.86 5.39 -14.20
N LEU A 449 -8.56 5.55 -15.50
CA LEU A 449 -9.21 4.82 -16.59
C LEU A 449 -9.02 3.30 -16.48
N LYS A 450 -7.85 2.83 -16.04
CA LYS A 450 -7.55 1.40 -15.79
C LYS A 450 -8.59 0.76 -14.87
N HIS A 451 -8.74 1.29 -13.65
CA HIS A 451 -9.69 0.76 -12.66
C HIS A 451 -11.14 1.00 -13.10
N HIS A 452 -11.36 2.09 -13.83
CA HIS A 452 -12.69 2.45 -14.33
C HIS A 452 -13.25 1.48 -15.35
N ALA A 453 -12.49 1.25 -16.42
CA ALA A 453 -12.87 0.33 -17.48
C ALA A 453 -13.06 -1.09 -16.93
N TYR A 454 -12.18 -1.54 -16.03
CA TYR A 454 -12.33 -2.85 -15.41
C TYR A 454 -13.66 -2.99 -14.63
N ARG A 455 -14.04 -1.99 -13.83
CA ARG A 455 -15.32 -2.03 -13.11
C ARG A 455 -16.51 -1.99 -14.07
N ALA A 456 -16.43 -1.20 -15.14
CA ALA A 456 -17.47 -1.13 -16.17
C ALA A 456 -17.69 -2.51 -16.81
N ALA A 457 -16.60 -3.23 -17.15
CA ALA A 457 -16.67 -4.61 -17.64
C ALA A 457 -17.41 -5.53 -16.67
N GLY A 458 -17.01 -5.52 -15.39
CA GLY A 458 -17.64 -6.33 -14.37
C GLY A 458 -19.15 -6.07 -14.23
N LEU A 459 -19.58 -4.81 -14.32
CA LEU A 459 -21.01 -4.45 -14.25
C LEU A 459 -21.78 -4.90 -15.50
N LYS A 460 -21.18 -4.81 -16.70
CA LYS A 460 -21.77 -5.30 -17.95
C LYS A 460 -21.93 -6.82 -17.98
N LEU A 461 -20.96 -7.55 -17.43
CA LEU A 461 -21.09 -9.00 -17.24
C LEU A 461 -22.30 -9.38 -16.38
N LEU A 462 -22.65 -8.57 -15.36
CA LEU A 462 -23.82 -8.83 -14.52
C LEU A 462 -25.16 -8.69 -15.27
N ILE A 463 -25.20 -7.96 -16.39
CA ILE A 463 -26.40 -7.82 -17.24
C ILE A 463 -26.33 -8.69 -18.50
N GLY A 464 -25.30 -9.54 -18.62
CA GLY A 464 -25.12 -10.44 -19.77
C GLY A 464 -24.50 -9.79 -21.00
N ASP A 465 -24.03 -8.55 -20.90
CA ASP A 465 -23.43 -7.82 -22.02
C ASP A 465 -21.93 -8.14 -22.12
N ARG A 466 -21.63 -9.30 -22.74
CA ARG A 466 -20.29 -9.90 -22.72
C ARG A 466 -19.31 -9.26 -23.68
N GLU A 467 -19.73 -8.88 -24.88
CA GLU A 467 -18.82 -8.28 -25.85
C GLU A 467 -18.39 -6.88 -25.40
N GLU A 468 -19.32 -6.04 -24.93
CA GLU A 468 -18.94 -4.73 -24.39
C GLU A 468 -18.07 -4.84 -23.12
N ALA A 469 -18.23 -5.91 -22.33
CA ALA A 469 -17.35 -6.17 -21.20
C ALA A 469 -15.94 -6.57 -21.64
N ILE A 470 -15.79 -7.34 -22.71
CA ILE A 470 -14.49 -7.69 -23.29
C ILE A 470 -13.79 -6.43 -23.81
N ASP A 471 -14.53 -5.52 -24.46
CA ASP A 471 -14.00 -4.23 -24.91
C ASP A 471 -13.50 -3.37 -23.73
N ASP A 472 -14.27 -3.32 -22.64
CA ASP A 472 -13.86 -2.62 -21.41
C ASP A 472 -12.61 -3.24 -20.75
N LEU A 473 -12.49 -4.57 -20.72
CA LEU A 473 -11.29 -5.26 -20.25
C LEU A 473 -10.08 -4.95 -21.15
N ALA A 474 -10.29 -4.86 -22.47
CA ALA A 474 -9.24 -4.49 -23.42
C ALA A 474 -8.76 -3.05 -23.20
N ARG A 475 -9.67 -2.11 -22.90
CA ARG A 475 -9.30 -0.74 -22.51
C ARG A 475 -8.50 -0.70 -21.21
N SER A 476 -8.91 -1.47 -20.21
CA SER A 476 -8.15 -1.58 -18.95
C SER A 476 -6.74 -2.14 -19.17
N LEU A 477 -6.58 -3.13 -20.05
CA LEU A 477 -5.29 -3.68 -20.44
C LEU A 477 -4.41 -2.68 -21.19
N ALA A 478 -4.99 -1.84 -22.06
CA ALA A 478 -4.25 -0.79 -22.75
C ALA A 478 -3.66 0.21 -21.75
N CYS A 479 -4.45 0.62 -20.74
CA CYS A 479 -3.96 1.49 -19.67
C CYS A 479 -2.87 0.82 -18.82
N ALA A 480 -2.99 -0.48 -18.50
CA ALA A 480 -1.95 -1.20 -17.77
C ALA A 480 -0.63 -1.27 -18.58
N ALA A 481 -0.72 -1.46 -19.90
CA ALA A 481 0.45 -1.52 -20.78
C ALA A 481 1.18 -0.18 -20.95
N GLU A 482 0.46 0.95 -20.90
CA GLU A 482 1.04 2.30 -21.02
C GLU A 482 2.11 2.60 -19.96
N PHE A 483 2.02 1.94 -18.79
CA PHE A 483 2.92 2.17 -17.66
C PHE A 483 3.63 0.90 -17.17
N ASP A 484 3.78 -0.13 -18.02
CA ASP A 484 4.46 -1.39 -17.64
C ASP A 484 3.89 -2.04 -16.34
N ASP A 485 2.57 -1.96 -16.12
CA ASP A 485 1.90 -2.54 -14.95
C ASP A 485 1.70 -4.05 -15.11
N ASP A 486 2.81 -4.78 -14.92
CA ASP A 486 2.87 -6.24 -15.05
C ASP A 486 1.87 -6.97 -14.11
N PHE A 487 1.51 -6.37 -12.97
CA PHE A 487 0.59 -7.00 -12.01
C PHE A 487 -0.86 -6.97 -12.51
N HIS A 488 -1.38 -5.79 -12.84
CA HIS A 488 -2.75 -5.70 -13.35
C HIS A 488 -2.86 -6.29 -14.75
N GLU A 489 -1.81 -6.20 -15.59
CA GLU A 489 -1.77 -6.94 -16.85
C GLU A 489 -1.99 -8.45 -16.60
N THR A 490 -1.26 -9.03 -15.64
CA THR A 490 -1.39 -10.45 -15.32
C THR A 490 -2.81 -10.80 -14.84
N GLU A 491 -3.36 -10.06 -13.87
CA GLU A 491 -4.69 -10.32 -13.30
C GLU A 491 -5.78 -10.24 -14.38
N ILE A 492 -5.82 -9.14 -15.12
CA ILE A 492 -6.86 -8.91 -16.13
C ILE A 492 -6.75 -9.95 -17.24
N ARG A 493 -5.55 -10.33 -17.67
CA ARG A 493 -5.39 -11.34 -18.73
C ARG A 493 -5.80 -12.73 -18.27
N LEU A 494 -5.48 -13.14 -17.04
CA LEU A 494 -5.93 -14.42 -16.50
C LEU A 494 -7.45 -14.51 -16.52
N GLU A 495 -8.13 -13.46 -16.06
CA GLU A 495 -9.58 -13.38 -15.99
C GLU A 495 -10.25 -13.32 -17.36
N THR A 496 -9.73 -12.47 -18.27
CA THR A 496 -10.22 -12.41 -19.65
C THR A 496 -10.04 -13.75 -20.37
N GLY A 497 -8.91 -14.44 -20.13
CA GLY A 497 -8.68 -15.79 -20.64
C GLY A 497 -9.75 -16.78 -20.17
N THR A 498 -10.10 -16.77 -18.89
CA THR A 498 -11.17 -17.60 -18.33
C THR A 498 -12.54 -17.27 -18.93
N LEU A 499 -12.87 -15.98 -19.07
CA LEU A 499 -14.12 -15.55 -19.69
C LEU A 499 -14.22 -16.06 -21.15
N LEU A 500 -13.14 -15.94 -21.92
CA LEU A 500 -13.08 -16.40 -23.31
C LEU A 500 -13.17 -17.93 -23.42
N LEU A 501 -12.63 -18.69 -22.46
CA LEU A 501 -12.82 -20.14 -22.39
C LEU A 501 -14.30 -20.51 -22.24
N ALA A 502 -15.02 -19.81 -21.36
CA ALA A 502 -16.45 -20.04 -21.15
C ALA A 502 -17.28 -19.73 -22.41
N GLU A 503 -16.87 -18.72 -23.18
CA GLU A 503 -17.45 -18.39 -24.49
C GLU A 503 -16.90 -19.26 -25.63
N LYS A 504 -16.13 -20.31 -25.32
CA LYS A 504 -15.54 -21.26 -26.29
C LYS A 504 -14.57 -20.61 -27.29
N ARG A 505 -14.09 -19.39 -27.01
CA ARG A 505 -13.09 -18.63 -27.79
C ARG A 505 -11.67 -19.05 -27.42
N ARG A 506 -11.37 -20.34 -27.63
CA ARG A 506 -10.14 -21.01 -27.13
C ARG A 506 -8.84 -20.38 -27.60
N GLU A 507 -8.74 -19.99 -28.87
CA GLU A 507 -7.50 -19.38 -29.41
C GLU A 507 -7.18 -18.05 -28.74
N GLN A 508 -8.20 -17.20 -28.56
CA GLN A 508 -8.05 -15.91 -27.88
C GLN A 508 -7.74 -16.12 -26.40
N ALA A 509 -8.38 -17.09 -25.73
CA ALA A 509 -8.04 -17.44 -24.36
C ALA A 509 -6.56 -17.86 -24.23
N ALA A 510 -6.06 -18.67 -25.16
CA ALA A 510 -4.66 -19.09 -25.19
C ALA A 510 -3.69 -17.90 -25.36
N GLU A 511 -4.04 -16.91 -26.17
CA GLU A 511 -3.27 -15.67 -26.31
C GLU A 511 -3.20 -14.89 -24.98
N HIS A 512 -4.35 -14.73 -24.30
CA HIS A 512 -4.43 -14.07 -23.00
C HIS A 512 -3.58 -14.79 -21.94
N PHE A 513 -3.70 -16.12 -21.82
CA PHE A 513 -2.88 -16.89 -20.88
C PHE A 513 -1.39 -16.84 -21.21
N THR A 514 -1.02 -16.84 -22.48
CA THR A 514 0.39 -16.71 -22.89
C THR A 514 0.98 -15.37 -22.44
N ARG A 515 0.25 -14.27 -22.67
CA ARG A 515 0.69 -12.93 -22.25
C ARG A 515 0.65 -12.77 -20.72
N ALA A 516 -0.35 -13.34 -20.04
CA ALA A 516 -0.40 -13.37 -18.57
C ALA A 516 0.83 -14.05 -17.97
N ARG A 517 1.26 -15.17 -18.56
CA ARG A 517 2.48 -15.87 -18.12
C ARG A 517 3.72 -15.00 -18.30
N ALA A 518 3.86 -14.31 -19.43
CA ALA A 518 4.99 -13.42 -19.68
C ALA A 518 5.04 -12.27 -18.66
N ALA A 519 3.91 -11.62 -18.39
CA ALA A 519 3.81 -10.57 -17.37
C ALA A 519 4.12 -11.11 -15.95
N ALA A 520 3.58 -12.28 -15.59
CA ALA A 520 3.86 -12.94 -14.32
C ALA A 520 5.35 -13.31 -14.16
N GLN A 521 6.02 -13.70 -15.24
CA GLN A 521 7.46 -13.98 -15.23
C GLN A 521 8.30 -12.71 -15.01
N ARG A 522 7.97 -11.60 -15.68
CA ARG A 522 8.63 -10.30 -15.46
C ARG A 522 8.41 -9.79 -14.04
N LEU A 523 7.21 -9.99 -13.51
CA LEU A 523 6.90 -9.68 -12.12
C LEU A 523 7.68 -10.57 -11.15
N GLY A 524 8.09 -11.77 -11.57
CA GLY A 524 8.72 -12.80 -10.74
C GLY A 524 7.73 -13.61 -9.90
N ASP A 525 6.48 -13.76 -10.35
CA ASP A 525 5.39 -14.44 -9.61
C ASP A 525 5.21 -15.90 -10.09
N PRO A 526 5.73 -16.89 -9.34
CA PRO A 526 5.62 -18.31 -9.72
C PRO A 526 4.18 -18.82 -9.69
N TYR A 527 3.36 -18.35 -8.76
CA TYR A 527 1.97 -18.80 -8.64
C TYR A 527 1.15 -18.37 -9.86
N ARG A 528 1.20 -17.09 -10.23
CA ARG A 528 0.47 -16.58 -11.40
C ARG A 528 1.02 -17.14 -12.71
N SER A 529 2.34 -17.33 -12.79
CA SER A 529 2.96 -18.01 -13.94
C SER A 529 2.44 -19.44 -14.11
N SER A 530 2.25 -20.16 -13.00
CA SER A 530 1.67 -21.50 -12.97
C SER A 530 0.19 -21.50 -13.35
N LEU A 531 -0.59 -20.54 -12.85
CA LEU A 531 -2.01 -20.42 -13.16
C LEU A 531 -2.24 -20.13 -14.65
N ALA A 532 -1.43 -19.24 -15.24
CA ALA A 532 -1.43 -18.97 -16.67
C ALA A 532 -1.05 -20.21 -17.50
N LEU A 533 -0.06 -20.99 -17.06
CA LEU A 533 0.32 -22.25 -17.71
C LEU A 533 -0.82 -23.27 -17.69
N ALA A 534 -1.51 -23.39 -16.56
CA ALA A 534 -2.66 -24.28 -16.43
C ALA A 534 -3.80 -23.87 -17.38
N GLY A 535 -4.16 -22.57 -17.41
CA GLY A 535 -5.17 -22.03 -18.32
C GLY A 535 -4.83 -22.22 -19.80
N LEU A 536 -3.54 -22.11 -20.16
CA LEU A 536 -3.07 -22.40 -21.52
C LEU A 536 -3.26 -23.87 -21.92
N GLY A 537 -3.04 -24.81 -20.99
CA GLY A 537 -3.32 -26.23 -21.21
C GLY A 537 -4.78 -26.48 -21.55
N VAL A 538 -5.68 -25.94 -20.73
CA VAL A 538 -7.14 -26.01 -20.94
C VAL A 538 -7.55 -25.41 -22.29
N ALA A 539 -7.03 -24.22 -22.63
CA ALA A 539 -7.34 -23.53 -23.88
C ALA A 539 -6.92 -24.32 -25.12
N ARG A 540 -5.82 -25.09 -25.05
CA ARG A 540 -5.32 -25.91 -26.16
C ARG A 540 -6.02 -27.27 -26.28
N GLY A 541 -6.92 -27.63 -25.35
CA GLY A 541 -7.66 -28.88 -25.41
C GLY A 541 -6.83 -30.14 -25.13
N GLY A 542 -5.64 -29.98 -24.53
CA GLY A 542 -4.80 -31.08 -24.07
C GLY A 542 -4.64 -31.06 -22.55
N PRO A 543 -4.14 -32.15 -21.93
CA PRO A 543 -3.77 -32.10 -20.52
C PRO A 543 -2.70 -31.03 -20.33
N ALA A 544 -2.86 -30.18 -19.30
CA ALA A 544 -1.76 -29.32 -18.88
C ALA A 544 -0.53 -30.20 -18.57
N ASP A 545 0.69 -29.68 -18.75
CA ASP A 545 1.87 -30.34 -18.19
C ASP A 545 1.77 -30.23 -16.66
N GLU A 546 1.08 -31.18 -16.04
CA GLU A 546 0.77 -31.20 -14.61
C GLU A 546 2.05 -31.10 -13.78
N GLY A 547 3.11 -31.76 -14.24
CA GLY A 547 4.43 -31.68 -13.63
C GLY A 547 5.00 -30.26 -13.68
N ALA A 548 4.90 -29.57 -14.81
CA ALA A 548 5.35 -28.18 -14.91
C ALA A 548 4.51 -27.21 -14.08
N VAL A 549 3.18 -27.38 -14.05
CA VAL A 549 2.28 -26.60 -13.20
C VAL A 549 2.65 -26.80 -11.72
N ALA A 550 2.73 -28.04 -11.25
CA ALA A 550 3.05 -28.33 -9.85
C ALA A 550 4.45 -27.83 -9.46
N ARG A 551 5.46 -28.02 -10.31
CA ARG A 551 6.83 -27.51 -10.06
C ARG A 551 6.84 -25.99 -9.96
N LEU A 552 6.18 -25.30 -10.87
CA LEU A 552 6.17 -23.84 -10.93
C LEU A 552 5.39 -23.24 -9.74
N ALA A 553 4.22 -23.79 -9.41
CA ALA A 553 3.46 -23.40 -8.23
C ALA A 553 4.29 -23.57 -6.95
N GLY A 554 4.99 -24.71 -6.80
CA GLY A 554 5.81 -25.02 -5.62
C GLY A 554 6.98 -24.05 -5.36
N LEU A 555 7.33 -23.17 -6.31
CA LEU A 555 8.32 -22.13 -6.09
C LEU A 555 7.78 -20.94 -5.27
N SER A 556 6.46 -20.77 -5.18
CA SER A 556 5.82 -19.65 -4.48
C SER A 556 6.01 -19.72 -2.96
N LEU A 557 6.49 -18.62 -2.39
CA LEU A 557 6.63 -18.37 -0.96
C LEU A 557 5.57 -17.37 -0.44
N SER A 558 5.12 -16.47 -1.31
CA SER A 558 4.07 -15.48 -1.07
C SER A 558 2.67 -16.11 -1.00
N ARG A 559 2.42 -17.21 -1.72
CA ARG A 559 1.11 -17.88 -1.79
C ARG A 559 1.19 -19.40 -1.58
N PRO A 560 1.76 -19.90 -0.47
CA PRO A 560 2.06 -21.31 -0.31
C PRO A 560 0.81 -22.21 -0.31
N ARG A 561 -0.31 -21.75 0.27
CA ARG A 561 -1.57 -22.50 0.29
C ARG A 561 -2.19 -22.60 -1.11
N ALA A 562 -2.44 -21.46 -1.76
CA ALA A 562 -3.00 -21.44 -3.11
C ALA A 562 -2.09 -22.17 -4.12
N ALA A 563 -0.77 -22.09 -3.96
CA ALA A 563 0.18 -22.85 -4.76
C ALA A 563 0.06 -24.36 -4.54
N ALA A 564 -0.11 -24.81 -3.30
CA ALA A 564 -0.35 -26.23 -3.00
C ALA A 564 -1.67 -26.72 -3.59
N ASP A 565 -2.74 -25.92 -3.49
CA ASP A 565 -4.05 -26.24 -4.06
C ASP A 565 -3.97 -26.36 -5.59
N LEU A 566 -3.26 -25.44 -6.25
CA LEU A 566 -3.01 -25.47 -7.69
C LEU A 566 -2.17 -26.68 -8.10
N ALA A 567 -1.11 -26.99 -7.36
CA ALA A 567 -0.29 -28.16 -7.61
C ALA A 567 -1.09 -29.47 -7.48
N GLY A 568 -1.97 -29.55 -6.48
CA GLY A 568 -2.86 -30.71 -6.27
C GLY A 568 -3.99 -30.85 -7.30
N SER A 569 -4.36 -29.75 -7.97
CA SER A 569 -5.45 -29.71 -8.96
C SER A 569 -4.96 -29.57 -10.40
N ALA A 570 -3.67 -29.84 -10.66
CA ALA A 570 -3.04 -29.57 -11.94
C ALA A 570 -3.71 -30.27 -13.15
N GLY A 571 -4.33 -31.45 -12.93
CA GLY A 571 -5.07 -32.19 -13.95
C GLY A 571 -6.50 -31.69 -14.23
N ALA A 572 -7.04 -30.79 -13.39
CA ALA A 572 -8.36 -30.18 -13.57
C ALA A 572 -8.38 -28.75 -13.00
N PRO A 573 -7.62 -27.80 -13.58
CA PRO A 573 -7.40 -26.48 -13.00
C PRO A 573 -8.58 -25.52 -13.18
N ASP A 574 -9.63 -25.90 -13.92
CA ASP A 574 -10.76 -25.03 -14.29
C ASP A 574 -11.40 -24.33 -13.09
N ALA A 575 -11.52 -25.03 -11.96
CA ALA A 575 -12.10 -24.49 -10.73
C ALA A 575 -11.23 -23.43 -10.04
N LEU A 576 -9.95 -23.33 -10.41
CA LEU A 576 -8.98 -22.41 -9.84
C LEU A 576 -8.68 -21.21 -10.74
N LEU A 577 -9.12 -21.24 -12.01
CA LEU A 577 -8.94 -20.13 -12.93
C LEU A 577 -9.81 -18.93 -12.48
N PRO A 578 -9.24 -17.70 -12.43
CA PRO A 578 -9.93 -16.55 -11.88
C PRO A 578 -10.94 -16.02 -12.90
N TRP A 579 -12.04 -15.46 -12.40
CA TRP A 579 -13.09 -14.85 -13.21
C TRP A 579 -13.08 -13.32 -13.05
N PRO A 580 -13.43 -12.55 -14.11
CA PRO A 580 -13.63 -11.13 -13.99
C PRO A 580 -14.70 -10.81 -12.95
N HIS A 581 -14.53 -9.68 -12.26
CA HIS A 581 -15.48 -9.18 -11.28
C HIS A 581 -15.57 -7.65 -11.30
N THR A 582 -16.20 -7.02 -10.32
CA THR A 582 -16.53 -5.59 -10.37
C THR A 582 -15.50 -4.65 -9.70
N LYS A 583 -14.35 -5.17 -9.21
CA LYS A 583 -13.34 -4.36 -8.51
C LYS A 583 -11.90 -4.81 -8.78
N LEU A 584 -11.12 -4.04 -9.53
CA LEU A 584 -9.73 -4.39 -9.83
C LEU A 584 -8.80 -4.39 -8.60
N ASN A 585 -9.15 -3.68 -7.52
CA ASN A 585 -8.28 -3.57 -6.35
C ASN A 585 -8.05 -4.94 -5.71
N ARG A 586 -6.90 -5.54 -6.02
CA ARG A 586 -6.41 -6.79 -5.45
C ARG A 586 -5.44 -6.50 -4.32
N PRO A 587 -5.38 -7.36 -3.29
CA PRO A 587 -4.26 -7.36 -2.36
C PRO A 587 -2.94 -7.56 -3.12
N PHE A 588 -1.92 -6.76 -2.79
CA PHE A 588 -0.56 -6.95 -3.29
C PHE A 588 0.16 -8.03 -2.46
N ASP A 589 -0.37 -9.25 -2.50
CA ASP A 589 0.06 -10.39 -1.67
C ASP A 589 1.56 -10.73 -1.82
N LEU A 590 2.18 -10.30 -2.91
CA LEU A 590 3.61 -10.48 -3.14
C LEU A 590 4.49 -9.70 -2.16
N ILE A 591 3.95 -8.67 -1.51
CA ILE A 591 4.64 -7.85 -0.51
C ILE A 591 3.91 -7.79 0.84
N ASN A 592 2.70 -8.35 0.92
CA ASN A 592 1.82 -8.31 2.08
C ASN A 592 1.63 -9.70 2.73
N PHE A 593 1.29 -9.72 4.02
CA PHE A 593 1.24 -10.94 4.84
C PHE A 593 -0.18 -11.47 5.10
N ASP A 594 -1.20 -10.94 4.42
CA ASP A 594 -2.59 -11.33 4.68
C ASP A 594 -2.89 -12.68 4.00
N GLY A 595 -2.62 -13.78 4.70
CA GLY A 595 -2.95 -15.15 4.25
C GLY A 595 -2.65 -16.22 5.29
#